data_AF-A0A7S1PE91-F1
#
_entry.id   AF-A0A7S1PE91-F1
#
_cell.length_a   1.000
_cell.length_b   1.000
_cell.length_c   1.000
_cell.angle_alpha   90.00
_cell.angle_beta   90.00
_cell.angle_gamma   90.00
#
_symmetry.space_group_name_H-M   'P 1'
#
loop_
_entity.id
_entity.type
_entity.pdbx_description
1 polymer ?
#
loop_
_entity_poly.entity_id
_entity_poly.type
_entity_poly.pdbx_seq_one_letter_code
_entity_poly.pdbx_strand_id
1 'polypeptide(L)'
;LPKDTEGRPFLDADPIYIDWLFNEIANVGAADAQAETHEIKLTGDHSTDVSFLFWHELLFNNKTQLNTNGQDGQQTATPDPHDTNTLLAALSHSSANLTKAFKQVMDEHQQLLKFHRVMGPFLKSADGQGDEIKSVRVMGRTVSTTEATLSHAGRDKRLYTTFHSGSSVSCIRPNHLMKVIDFARRRRCAPPGSIVKSPTASNCRQIQGDTEMYGLKYEPFFSGVAGGGFVIETDDEMAELLKMTGKTSPMPSLVYKGSRDTYAFPKMLECVAGKSGLLFALRDGDAHRFGCFIDSPLDPPKDPTKANIYKAPVFFYALSGAYETPTKIELPE
;
A
#
# COMPACT_ATOMS: atom_id res chain seq x y z
N LEU A 1 11.82 -16.37 0.07
CA LEU A 1 11.85 -15.80 1.42
C LEU A 1 13.28 -15.85 1.97
N PRO A 2 13.74 -14.83 2.71
CA PRO A 2 14.89 -14.91 3.59
C PRO A 2 14.83 -16.15 4.48
N LYS A 3 15.98 -16.66 4.87
CA LYS A 3 16.09 -17.83 5.76
C LYS A 3 16.86 -17.46 7.00
N ASP A 4 16.45 -18.01 8.15
CA ASP A 4 17.19 -17.87 9.39
C ASP A 4 18.45 -18.75 9.42
N THR A 5 19.17 -18.68 10.54
CA THR A 5 20.39 -19.46 10.77
C THR A 5 20.15 -20.98 10.77
N GLU A 6 18.90 -21.42 10.95
CA GLU A 6 18.48 -22.82 10.89
C GLU A 6 17.92 -23.21 9.51
N GLY A 7 17.93 -22.28 8.53
CA GLY A 7 17.42 -22.50 7.19
C GLY A 7 15.90 -22.40 7.05
N ARG A 8 15.19 -21.98 8.11
CA ARG A 8 13.74 -21.81 8.10
C ARG A 8 13.35 -20.54 7.35
N PRO A 9 12.30 -20.57 6.51
CA PRO A 9 11.82 -19.38 5.83
C PRO A 9 11.27 -18.36 6.83
N PHE A 10 11.58 -17.08 6.63
CA PHE A 10 11.08 -15.97 7.43
C PHE A 10 10.23 -15.05 6.57
N LEU A 11 8.99 -14.82 7.01
CA LEU A 11 8.09 -13.85 6.42
C LEU A 11 8.07 -12.59 7.29
N ASP A 12 8.60 -11.49 6.76
CA ASP A 12 8.69 -10.23 7.49
C ASP A 12 7.37 -9.43 7.43
N ALA A 13 6.33 -10.01 8.03
CA ALA A 13 5.01 -9.43 8.19
C ALA A 13 4.63 -9.38 9.68
N ASP A 14 3.46 -8.82 10.02
CA ASP A 14 2.95 -8.92 11.39
C ASP A 14 2.61 -10.39 11.73
N PRO A 15 3.28 -11.02 12.71
CA PRO A 15 2.98 -12.40 13.05
C PRO A 15 1.57 -12.57 13.62
N ILE A 16 0.96 -11.54 14.22
CA ILE A 16 -0.42 -11.64 14.74
C ILE A 16 -1.40 -11.78 13.58
N TYR A 17 -1.28 -10.92 12.57
CA TYR A 17 -2.07 -11.04 11.34
C TYR A 17 -1.84 -12.38 10.62
N ILE A 18 -0.59 -12.83 10.49
CA ILE A 18 -0.27 -14.07 9.78
C ILE A 18 -0.84 -15.30 10.49
N ASP A 19 -0.77 -15.34 11.82
CA ASP A 19 -1.38 -16.42 12.61
C ASP A 19 -2.90 -16.45 12.42
N TRP A 20 -3.56 -15.29 12.48
CA TRP A 20 -4.98 -15.17 12.15
C TRP A 20 -5.28 -15.67 10.73
N LEU A 21 -4.50 -15.25 9.73
CA LEU A 21 -4.71 -15.65 8.35
C LEU A 21 -4.57 -17.17 8.15
N PHE A 22 -3.63 -17.83 8.83
CA PHE A 22 -3.50 -19.29 8.77
C PHE A 22 -4.71 -20.00 9.37
N ASN A 23 -5.28 -19.48 10.46
CA ASN A 23 -6.51 -20.03 11.03
C ASN A 23 -7.68 -19.87 10.05
N GLU A 24 -7.81 -18.71 9.38
CA GLU A 24 -8.85 -18.51 8.36
C GLU A 24 -8.68 -19.44 7.15
N ILE A 25 -7.45 -19.67 6.68
CA ILE A 25 -7.17 -20.61 5.59
C ILE A 25 -7.55 -22.04 6.01
N ALA A 26 -7.27 -22.44 7.25
CA ALA A 26 -7.69 -23.73 7.77
C ALA A 26 -9.22 -23.87 7.80
N ASN A 27 -9.93 -22.80 8.16
CA ASN A 27 -11.41 -22.76 8.13
C ASN A 27 -11.96 -22.90 6.70
N VAL A 28 -11.31 -22.31 5.69
CA VAL A 28 -11.66 -22.56 4.27
C VAL A 28 -11.54 -24.04 3.94
N GLY A 29 -10.41 -24.67 4.29
CA GLY A 29 -10.21 -26.10 4.02
C GLY A 29 -11.23 -26.99 4.75
N ALA A 30 -11.64 -26.62 5.97
CA ALA A 30 -12.67 -27.32 6.72
C ALA A 30 -14.06 -27.16 6.09
N ALA A 31 -14.42 -25.95 5.65
CA ALA A 31 -15.69 -25.67 4.97
C ALA A 31 -15.78 -26.41 3.63
N ASP A 32 -14.70 -26.40 2.83
CA ASP A 32 -14.63 -27.15 1.56
C ASP A 32 -14.86 -28.65 1.78
N ALA A 33 -14.30 -29.23 2.85
CA ALA A 33 -14.54 -30.63 3.22
C ALA A 33 -15.98 -30.92 3.65
N GLN A 34 -16.71 -29.89 4.09
CA GLN A 34 -18.12 -29.95 4.50
C GLN A 34 -19.08 -29.52 3.38
N ALA A 35 -18.58 -29.21 2.18
CA ALA A 35 -19.34 -28.61 1.08
C ALA A 35 -20.01 -27.27 1.45
N GLU A 36 -19.42 -26.55 2.40
CA GLU A 36 -19.80 -25.19 2.79
C GLU A 36 -18.84 -24.16 2.18
N THR A 37 -19.24 -22.89 2.18
CA THR A 37 -18.39 -21.79 1.71
C THR A 37 -17.91 -20.94 2.88
N HIS A 38 -16.60 -20.78 3.04
CA HIS A 38 -16.01 -19.84 4.00
C HIS A 38 -15.27 -18.73 3.26
N GLU A 39 -15.57 -17.48 3.60
CA GLU A 39 -14.93 -16.32 3.00
C GLU A 39 -14.01 -15.63 4.01
N ILE A 40 -12.73 -15.51 3.65
CA ILE A 40 -11.76 -14.82 4.50
C ILE A 40 -12.02 -13.32 4.45
N LYS A 41 -12.64 -12.79 5.50
CA LYS A 41 -12.98 -11.36 5.67
C LYS A 41 -12.59 -10.88 7.06
N LEU A 42 -12.09 -9.65 7.13
CA LEU A 42 -11.87 -8.98 8.41
C LEU A 42 -13.22 -8.71 9.10
N THR A 43 -13.38 -9.22 10.31
CA THR A 43 -14.59 -9.04 11.14
C THR A 43 -14.21 -8.64 12.57
N GLY A 44 -15.14 -8.06 13.31
CA GLY A 44 -14.93 -7.63 14.70
C GLY A 44 -13.76 -6.66 14.83
N ASP A 45 -12.91 -6.87 15.84
CA ASP A 45 -11.76 -6.00 16.16
C ASP A 45 -10.76 -5.91 14.99
N HIS A 46 -10.60 -6.98 14.21
CA HIS A 46 -9.69 -7.02 13.05
C HIS A 46 -10.09 -6.04 11.94
N SER A 47 -11.37 -5.70 11.83
CA SER A 47 -11.86 -4.75 10.82
C SER A 47 -11.48 -3.30 11.10
N THR A 48 -10.99 -3.02 12.31
CA THR A 48 -10.57 -1.67 12.74
C THR A 48 -9.08 -1.58 13.06
N ASP A 49 -8.38 -2.71 13.22
CA ASP A 49 -6.94 -2.72 13.45
C ASP A 49 -6.17 -2.35 12.17
N VAL A 50 -5.31 -1.34 12.30
CA VAL A 50 -4.55 -0.76 11.19
C VAL A 50 -3.55 -1.73 10.56
N SER A 51 -3.04 -2.70 11.33
CA SER A 51 -2.13 -3.72 10.83
C SER A 51 -2.90 -4.73 9.99
N PHE A 52 -4.03 -5.23 10.51
CA PHE A 52 -4.90 -6.16 9.79
C PHE A 52 -5.40 -5.58 8.48
N LEU A 53 -5.90 -4.33 8.51
CA LEU A 53 -6.35 -3.64 7.30
C LEU A 53 -5.25 -3.56 6.24
N PHE A 54 -4.04 -3.16 6.63
CA PHE A 54 -2.92 -3.04 5.71
C PHE A 54 -2.53 -4.39 5.10
N TRP A 55 -2.33 -5.42 5.92
CA TRP A 55 -1.85 -6.72 5.45
C TRP A 55 -2.90 -7.46 4.64
N HIS A 56 -4.17 -7.37 5.04
CA HIS A 56 -5.28 -7.94 4.30
C HIS A 56 -5.42 -7.29 2.93
N GLU A 57 -5.38 -5.96 2.85
CA GLU A 57 -5.38 -5.26 1.57
C GLU A 57 -4.17 -5.65 0.70
N LEU A 58 -2.96 -5.61 1.26
CA LEU A 58 -1.74 -5.91 0.53
C LEU A 58 -1.80 -7.30 -0.12
N LEU A 59 -2.33 -8.30 0.58
CA LEU A 59 -2.38 -9.68 0.12
C LEU A 59 -3.61 -9.98 -0.76
N PHE A 60 -4.78 -9.43 -0.45
CA PHE A 60 -6.04 -9.77 -1.14
C PHE A 60 -6.43 -8.82 -2.28
N ASN A 61 -6.05 -7.53 -2.25
CA ASN A 61 -6.33 -6.62 -3.38
C ASN A 61 -5.37 -6.82 -4.57
N ASN A 62 -4.33 -7.64 -4.37
CA ASN A 62 -3.32 -7.93 -5.38
C ASN A 62 -3.43 -9.32 -6.01
N LYS A 63 -4.58 -10.01 -5.88
CA LYS A 63 -4.86 -11.31 -6.51
C LYS A 63 -4.37 -11.33 -7.96
N THR A 64 -3.35 -12.13 -8.24
CA THR A 64 -2.93 -12.45 -9.60
C THR A 64 -3.74 -13.63 -10.09
N GLN A 65 -4.53 -13.43 -11.14
CA GLN A 65 -5.12 -14.52 -11.91
C GLN A 65 -4.05 -15.12 -12.82
N LEU A 66 -3.07 -15.81 -12.22
CA LEU A 66 -2.12 -16.61 -13.00
C LEU A 66 -2.92 -17.79 -13.56
N ASN A 67 -3.31 -17.68 -14.83
CA ASN A 67 -3.96 -18.76 -15.56
C ASN A 67 -2.94 -19.90 -15.74
N THR A 68 -2.91 -20.85 -14.81
CA THR A 68 -2.22 -22.12 -14.98
C THR A 68 -3.08 -23.08 -15.81
N ASN A 69 -3.48 -22.66 -17.01
CA ASN A 69 -4.05 -23.58 -17.99
C ASN A 69 -2.98 -23.81 -19.05
N GLY A 70 -2.19 -24.88 -18.86
CA GLY A 70 -1.37 -25.43 -19.92
C GLY A 70 -2.27 -25.77 -21.11
N GLN A 71 -2.05 -25.10 -22.24
CA GLN A 71 -2.72 -25.48 -23.47
C GLN A 71 -2.09 -26.78 -23.97
N ASP A 72 -2.85 -27.86 -23.83
CA ASP A 72 -2.63 -29.08 -24.60
C ASP A 72 -2.55 -28.73 -26.09
N GLY A 73 -1.47 -29.19 -26.71
CA GLY A 73 -1.18 -28.95 -28.12
C GLY A 73 -2.26 -29.55 -29.01
N GLN A 74 -3.08 -28.69 -29.61
CA GLN A 74 -3.98 -29.11 -30.67
C GLN A 74 -3.23 -28.98 -32.01
N GLN A 75 -2.85 -30.12 -32.56
CA GLN A 75 -2.25 -30.29 -33.88
C GLN A 75 -3.16 -29.66 -34.94
N THR A 76 -2.69 -28.60 -35.59
CA THR A 76 -3.30 -28.08 -36.81
C THR A 76 -2.78 -28.85 -38.02
N ALA A 77 -3.70 -29.51 -38.74
CA ALA A 77 -3.44 -30.20 -39.99
C ALA A 77 -2.80 -29.28 -41.05
N THR A 78 -1.88 -29.84 -41.82
CA THR A 78 -1.20 -29.22 -42.96
C THR A 78 -2.18 -28.94 -44.12
N PRO A 79 -2.24 -27.72 -44.69
CA PRO A 79 -3.04 -27.43 -45.89
C PRO A 79 -2.30 -27.74 -47.20
N ASP A 80 -3.06 -28.16 -48.20
CA ASP A 80 -2.66 -28.51 -49.58
C ASP A 80 -2.10 -27.30 -50.38
N PRO A 81 -1.10 -27.46 -51.27
CA PRO A 81 -0.26 -26.36 -51.75
C PRO A 81 -0.72 -25.63 -53.04
N HIS A 82 -2.00 -25.69 -53.43
CA HIS A 82 -2.43 -25.21 -54.77
C HIS A 82 -3.54 -24.12 -54.81
N ASP A 83 -3.65 -23.25 -53.80
CA ASP A 83 -4.55 -22.09 -53.90
C ASP A 83 -3.99 -20.84 -53.19
N THR A 84 -3.75 -19.77 -53.96
CA THR A 84 -3.15 -18.51 -53.48
C THR A 84 -4.06 -17.73 -52.52
N ASN A 85 -5.38 -17.95 -52.60
CA ASN A 85 -6.33 -17.38 -51.64
C ASN A 85 -6.25 -18.07 -50.26
N THR A 86 -5.91 -19.36 -50.24
CA THR A 86 -5.75 -20.16 -49.00
C THR A 86 -4.49 -19.76 -48.24
N LEU A 87 -3.41 -19.38 -48.95
CA LEU A 87 -2.17 -18.87 -48.34
C LEU A 87 -2.39 -17.52 -47.63
N LEU A 88 -3.16 -16.60 -48.22
CA LEU A 88 -3.44 -15.29 -47.61
C LEU A 88 -4.31 -15.39 -46.36
N ALA A 89 -5.29 -16.31 -46.38
CA ALA A 89 -6.13 -16.62 -45.23
C ALA A 89 -5.33 -17.30 -44.09
N ALA A 90 -4.44 -18.23 -44.43
CA ALA A 90 -3.54 -18.87 -43.46
C ALA A 90 -2.57 -17.85 -42.81
N LEU A 91 -2.04 -16.90 -43.59
CA LEU A 91 -1.17 -15.84 -43.09
C LEU A 91 -1.92 -14.87 -42.15
N SER A 92 -3.16 -14.52 -42.50
CA SER A 92 -4.02 -13.67 -41.68
C SER A 92 -4.40 -14.35 -40.36
N HIS A 93 -4.69 -15.65 -40.40
CA HIS A 93 -4.99 -16.44 -39.20
C HIS A 93 -3.76 -16.61 -38.29
N SER A 94 -2.59 -16.86 -38.88
CA SER A 94 -1.32 -16.90 -38.15
C SER A 94 -0.98 -15.56 -37.49
N SER A 95 -1.17 -14.44 -38.20
CA SER A 95 -0.96 -13.09 -37.67
C SER A 95 -1.91 -12.76 -36.51
N ALA A 96 -3.18 -13.15 -36.60
CA ALA A 96 -4.16 -12.99 -35.53
C ALA A 96 -3.78 -13.83 -34.29
N ASN A 97 -3.33 -15.07 -34.50
CA ASN A 97 -2.87 -15.95 -33.42
C ASN A 97 -1.60 -15.43 -32.75
N LEU A 98 -0.64 -14.90 -33.51
CA LEU A 98 0.58 -14.27 -32.98
C LEU A 98 0.23 -13.01 -32.17
N THR A 99 -0.70 -12.19 -32.64
CA THR A 99 -1.17 -11.01 -31.92
C THR A 99 -1.84 -11.39 -30.60
N LYS A 100 -2.65 -12.45 -30.60
CA LYS A 100 -3.29 -12.98 -29.38
C LYS A 100 -2.25 -13.51 -28.39
N ALA A 101 -1.27 -14.29 -28.87
CA ALA A 101 -0.18 -14.81 -28.04
C ALA A 101 0.68 -13.68 -27.46
N PHE A 102 1.00 -12.66 -28.27
CA PHE A 102 1.74 -11.50 -27.81
C PHE A 102 0.97 -10.71 -26.73
N LYS A 103 -0.33 -10.51 -26.93
CA LYS A 103 -1.19 -9.88 -25.92
C LYS A 103 -1.22 -10.70 -24.62
N GLN A 104 -1.34 -12.02 -24.71
CA GLN A 104 -1.30 -12.89 -23.54
C GLN A 104 0.03 -12.81 -22.79
N VAL A 105 1.16 -12.85 -23.50
CA VAL A 105 2.50 -12.70 -22.89
C VAL A 105 2.64 -11.33 -22.24
N MET A 106 2.11 -10.26 -22.85
CA MET A 106 2.12 -8.93 -22.27
C MET A 106 1.25 -8.84 -21.01
N ASP A 107 0.07 -9.46 -21.01
CA ASP A 107 -0.82 -9.52 -19.85
C ASP A 107 -0.17 -10.33 -18.71
N GLU A 108 0.45 -11.47 -19.01
CA GLU A 108 1.21 -12.29 -18.06
C GLU A 108 2.41 -11.51 -17.50
N HIS A 109 3.15 -10.80 -18.34
CA HIS A 109 4.25 -9.95 -17.93
C HIS A 109 3.79 -8.84 -16.97
N GLN A 110 2.67 -8.19 -17.26
CA GLN A 110 2.08 -7.17 -16.37
C GLN A 110 1.63 -7.77 -15.04
N GLN A 111 1.03 -8.97 -15.04
CA GLN A 111 0.66 -9.67 -13.82
C GLN A 111 1.88 -10.06 -12.99
N LEU A 112 2.96 -10.52 -13.62
CA LEU A 112 4.20 -10.86 -12.95
C LEU A 112 4.87 -9.61 -12.35
N LEU A 113 4.87 -8.49 -13.06
CA LEU A 113 5.33 -7.21 -12.52
C LEU A 113 4.49 -6.74 -11.33
N LYS A 114 3.16 -6.90 -11.39
CA LYS A 114 2.25 -6.60 -10.28
C LYS A 114 2.55 -7.49 -9.08
N PHE A 115 2.72 -8.79 -9.30
CA PHE A 115 3.11 -9.75 -8.25
C PHE A 115 4.44 -9.37 -7.62
N HIS A 116 5.47 -9.13 -8.44
CA HIS A 116 6.81 -8.78 -7.95
C HIS A 116 6.80 -7.45 -7.19
N ARG A 117 5.98 -6.48 -7.60
CA ARG A 117 5.82 -5.21 -6.87
C ARG A 117 5.28 -5.41 -5.45
N VAL A 118 4.39 -6.38 -5.27
CA VAL A 118 3.73 -6.66 -3.99
C VAL A 118 4.56 -7.60 -3.13
N MET A 119 5.11 -8.65 -3.74
CA MET A 119 5.83 -9.70 -3.04
C MET A 119 7.32 -9.44 -2.90
N GLY A 120 7.90 -8.59 -3.75
CA GLY A 120 9.32 -8.23 -3.77
C GLY A 120 9.89 -7.89 -2.39
N PRO A 121 9.22 -7.07 -1.55
CA PRO A 121 9.68 -6.77 -0.20
C PRO A 121 9.83 -8.00 0.74
N PHE A 122 9.19 -9.13 0.45
CA PHE A 122 9.33 -10.37 1.24
C PHE A 122 10.31 -11.36 0.63
N LEU A 123 10.70 -11.15 -0.63
CA LEU A 123 11.63 -12.03 -1.33
C LEU A 123 13.07 -11.68 -0.96
N LYS A 124 13.95 -12.64 -1.22
CA LYS A 124 15.39 -12.40 -1.05
C LYS A 124 15.83 -11.35 -2.05
N SER A 125 16.64 -10.39 -1.60
CA SER A 125 17.24 -9.43 -2.51
C SER A 125 18.17 -10.13 -3.51
N ALA A 126 18.19 -9.66 -4.75
CA ALA A 126 19.05 -10.23 -5.80
C ALA A 126 20.55 -10.07 -5.48
N ASP A 127 20.90 -9.03 -4.71
CA ASP A 127 22.26 -8.75 -4.23
C ASP A 127 22.55 -9.34 -2.84
N GLY A 128 21.58 -10.02 -2.23
CA GLY A 128 21.66 -10.58 -0.87
C GLY A 128 21.71 -9.54 0.25
N GLN A 129 21.60 -8.24 -0.03
CA GLN A 129 21.59 -7.21 1.01
C GLN A 129 20.22 -7.11 1.67
N GLY A 130 20.20 -6.97 3.00
CA GLY A 130 18.96 -6.77 3.76
C GLY A 130 18.20 -8.04 4.11
N ASP A 131 18.64 -9.20 3.64
CA ASP A 131 18.02 -10.51 3.90
C ASP A 131 18.31 -11.07 5.31
N GLU A 132 19.25 -10.46 6.04
CA GLU A 132 19.61 -10.91 7.38
C GLU A 132 18.46 -10.73 8.37
N ILE A 133 18.19 -11.76 9.17
CA ILE A 133 17.18 -11.69 10.23
C ILE A 133 17.88 -11.23 11.50
N LYS A 134 17.45 -10.08 12.02
CA LYS A 134 17.90 -9.56 13.31
C LYS A 134 16.87 -9.87 14.38
N SER A 135 17.35 -10.26 15.55
CA SER A 135 16.49 -10.63 16.68
C SER A 135 16.94 -9.93 17.95
N VAL A 136 15.97 -9.53 18.77
CA VAL A 136 16.21 -8.94 20.09
C VAL A 136 15.33 -9.65 21.13
N ARG A 137 15.85 -9.80 22.36
CA ARG A 137 15.04 -10.31 23.48
C ARG A 137 14.38 -9.15 24.21
N VAL A 138 13.07 -9.22 24.37
CA VAL A 138 12.26 -8.24 25.11
C VAL A 138 11.47 -8.95 26.18
N MET A 139 11.78 -8.66 27.44
CA MET A 139 11.13 -9.30 28.60
C MET A 139 11.02 -10.84 28.47
N GLY A 140 12.09 -11.49 27.99
CA GLY A 140 12.15 -12.94 27.80
C GLY A 140 11.52 -13.49 26.50
N ARG A 141 10.89 -12.64 25.68
CA ARG A 141 10.36 -13.01 24.35
C ARG A 141 11.33 -12.60 23.25
N THR A 142 11.51 -13.44 22.25
CA THR A 142 12.30 -13.10 21.06
C THR A 142 11.41 -12.36 20.07
N VAL A 143 11.90 -11.23 19.56
CA VAL A 143 11.27 -10.46 18.50
C VAL A 143 12.25 -10.34 17.35
N SER A 144 11.80 -10.67 16.13
CA SER A 144 12.65 -10.77 14.94
C SER A 144 12.10 -9.93 13.79
N THR A 145 12.99 -9.39 12.95
CA THR A 145 12.67 -8.63 11.74
C THR A 145 13.83 -8.72 10.76
N THR A 146 13.64 -8.30 9.51
CA THR A 146 14.75 -8.24 8.54
C THR A 146 15.59 -6.97 8.67
N GLU A 147 16.85 -7.07 8.27
CA GLU A 147 17.77 -5.95 8.11
C GLU A 147 17.22 -4.91 7.12
N ALA A 148 16.51 -5.35 6.07
CA ALA A 148 15.82 -4.45 5.14
C ALA A 148 14.81 -3.53 5.85
N THR A 149 14.02 -4.06 6.80
CA THR A 149 13.08 -3.25 7.61
C THR A 149 13.81 -2.24 8.49
N LEU A 150 14.88 -2.66 9.16
CA LEU A 150 15.65 -1.79 10.06
C LEU A 150 16.38 -0.68 9.29
N SER A 151 17.07 -1.04 8.21
CA SER A 151 17.77 -0.08 7.35
C SER A 151 16.79 0.90 6.69
N HIS A 152 15.59 0.47 6.29
CA HIS A 152 14.55 1.35 5.75
C HIS A 152 14.02 2.34 6.80
N ALA A 153 13.87 1.92 8.06
CA ALA A 153 13.48 2.82 9.15
C ALA A 153 14.52 3.92 9.43
N GLY A 154 15.80 3.61 9.19
CA GLY A 154 16.93 4.53 9.29
C GLY A 154 18.01 3.99 10.23
N ARG A 155 19.25 3.95 9.74
CA ARG A 155 20.41 3.40 10.49
C ARG A 155 20.81 4.24 11.70
N ASP A 156 20.42 5.51 11.70
CA ASP A 156 20.58 6.45 12.81
C ASP A 156 19.52 6.28 13.92
N LYS A 157 18.45 5.50 13.66
CA LYS A 157 17.32 5.36 14.59
C LYS A 157 17.61 4.35 15.68
N ARG A 158 17.01 4.59 16.85
CA ARG A 158 17.09 3.66 18.00
C ARG A 158 16.56 2.27 17.66
N LEU A 159 15.57 2.16 16.78
CA LEU A 159 15.09 0.86 16.28
C LEU A 159 16.23 0.04 15.68
N TYR A 160 17.02 0.64 14.78
CA TYR A 160 18.16 -0.02 14.17
C TYR A 160 19.20 -0.44 15.21
N THR A 161 19.62 0.49 16.07
CA THR A 161 20.68 0.23 17.05
C THR A 161 20.27 -0.81 18.10
N THR A 162 18.99 -0.87 18.46
CA THR A 162 18.46 -1.87 19.41
C THR A 162 18.69 -3.29 18.90
N PHE A 163 18.36 -3.55 17.63
CA PHE A 163 18.53 -4.86 17.00
C PHE A 163 20.00 -5.23 16.71
N HIS A 164 20.89 -4.24 16.71
CA HIS A 164 22.34 -4.43 16.52
C HIS A 164 23.13 -4.48 17.83
N SER A 165 22.56 -4.01 18.94
CA SER A 165 23.24 -3.93 20.22
C SER A 165 23.54 -5.28 20.87
N GLY A 166 22.84 -6.35 20.46
CA GLY A 166 22.87 -7.66 21.12
C GLY A 166 22.29 -7.68 22.54
N SER A 167 21.84 -6.53 23.05
CA SER A 167 21.37 -6.37 24.43
C SER A 167 19.88 -6.70 24.55
N SER A 168 19.49 -7.24 25.70
CA SER A 168 18.07 -7.44 26.02
C SER A 168 17.41 -6.10 26.33
N VAL A 169 16.15 -5.95 25.92
CA VAL A 169 15.36 -4.73 26.11
C VAL A 169 14.31 -4.96 27.19
N SER A 170 14.22 -4.03 28.14
CA SER A 170 13.26 -4.06 29.25
C SER A 170 12.38 -2.81 29.36
N CYS A 171 12.67 -1.77 28.56
CA CYS A 171 11.99 -0.47 28.64
C CYS A 171 10.72 -0.37 27.77
N ILE A 172 10.31 -1.45 27.10
CA ILE A 172 9.08 -1.51 26.32
C ILE A 172 8.41 -2.87 26.49
N ARG A 173 7.08 -2.89 26.46
CA ARG A 173 6.30 -4.14 26.44
C ARG A 173 6.48 -4.85 25.10
N PRO A 174 6.63 -6.19 25.06
CA PRO A 174 6.79 -6.93 23.81
C PRO A 174 5.74 -6.60 22.75
N ASN A 175 4.45 -6.52 23.14
CA ASN A 175 3.36 -6.22 22.21
C ASN A 175 3.46 -4.82 21.58
N HIS A 176 3.97 -3.82 22.33
CA HIS A 176 4.17 -2.47 21.80
C HIS A 176 5.36 -2.45 20.84
N LEU A 177 6.48 -3.10 21.18
CA LEU A 177 7.60 -3.20 20.25
C LEU A 177 7.20 -3.91 18.95
N MET A 178 6.40 -4.97 19.04
CA MET A 178 5.85 -5.65 17.86
C MET A 178 5.04 -4.71 16.96
N LYS A 179 4.20 -3.84 17.54
CA LYS A 179 3.43 -2.82 16.79
C LYS A 179 4.34 -1.75 16.16
N VAL A 180 5.40 -1.33 16.85
CA VAL A 180 6.41 -0.40 16.31
C VAL A 180 7.15 -1.02 15.12
N ILE A 181 7.56 -2.30 15.23
CA ILE A 181 8.22 -3.03 14.16
C ILE A 181 7.26 -3.27 13.00
N ASP A 182 6.02 -3.67 13.27
CA ASP A 182 4.99 -3.80 12.25
C ASP A 182 4.82 -2.48 11.49
N PHE A 183 4.75 -1.34 12.18
CA PHE A 183 4.69 -0.05 11.49
C PHE A 183 5.91 0.17 10.59
N ALA A 184 7.13 -0.17 11.02
CA ALA A 184 8.31 -0.12 10.15
C ALA A 184 8.20 -1.09 8.94
N ARG A 185 7.69 -2.32 9.13
CA ARG A 185 7.44 -3.28 8.05
C ARG A 185 6.43 -2.73 7.05
N ARG A 186 5.30 -2.20 7.52
CA ARG A 186 4.26 -1.61 6.67
C ARG A 186 4.82 -0.43 5.89
N ARG A 187 5.62 0.45 6.49
CA ARG A 187 6.30 1.54 5.79
C ARG A 187 7.22 1.06 4.65
N ARG A 188 7.93 -0.06 4.86
CA ARG A 188 8.79 -0.66 3.84
C ARG A 188 7.99 -1.37 2.73
N CYS A 189 6.95 -2.11 3.09
CA CYS A 189 6.18 -2.95 2.16
C CYS A 189 5.06 -2.19 1.44
N ALA A 190 4.71 -1.01 1.92
CA ALA A 190 3.64 -0.19 1.36
C ALA A 190 3.90 0.17 -0.09
N PRO A 191 2.94 -0.05 -1.01
CA PRO A 191 3.04 0.42 -2.39
C PRO A 191 3.32 1.93 -2.45
N PRO A 192 4.17 2.40 -3.38
CA PRO A 192 4.40 3.83 -3.54
C PRO A 192 3.10 4.63 -3.68
N GLY A 193 2.97 5.70 -2.90
CA GLY A 193 1.79 6.57 -2.83
C GLY A 193 0.70 6.14 -1.84
N SER A 194 0.81 4.96 -1.22
CA SER A 194 -0.14 4.51 -0.19
C SER A 194 0.17 5.11 1.19
N ILE A 195 -0.87 5.27 2.02
CA ILE A 195 -0.76 5.70 3.41
C ILE A 195 -0.57 4.50 4.32
N VAL A 196 0.39 4.62 5.21
CA VAL A 196 0.64 3.71 6.32
C VAL A 196 0.28 4.45 7.60
N LYS A 197 -0.84 4.07 8.21
CA LYS A 197 -1.32 4.65 9.48
C LYS A 197 -0.40 4.30 10.65
N SER A 198 -0.32 5.16 11.67
CA SER A 198 0.46 4.90 12.89
C SER A 198 -0.07 3.67 13.64
N PRO A 199 0.73 3.01 14.48
CA PRO A 199 0.28 1.85 15.24
C PRO A 199 -0.79 2.23 16.26
N THR A 200 -1.88 1.46 16.34
CA THR A 200 -2.95 1.64 17.32
C THR A 200 -2.79 0.74 18.54
N ALA A 201 -3.18 1.18 19.73
CA ALA A 201 -3.23 0.36 20.93
C ALA A 201 -4.27 0.92 21.92
N SER A 202 -4.73 0.11 22.87
CA SER A 202 -5.68 0.57 23.90
C SER A 202 -5.17 1.77 24.71
N ASN A 203 -3.86 1.95 24.83
CA ASN A 203 -3.24 3.14 25.41
C ASN A 203 -2.49 3.92 24.32
N CYS A 204 -3.20 4.82 23.63
CA CYS A 204 -2.70 5.63 22.52
C CYS A 204 -1.47 6.47 22.91
N ARG A 205 -1.49 7.11 24.09
CA ARG A 205 -0.38 7.95 24.55
C ARG A 205 0.92 7.15 24.73
N GLN A 206 0.81 5.93 25.27
CA GLN A 206 1.98 5.08 25.45
C GLN A 206 2.52 4.55 24.13
N ILE A 207 1.66 4.07 23.21
CA ILE A 207 2.14 3.58 21.91
C ILE A 207 2.75 4.71 21.08
N GLN A 208 2.24 5.94 21.20
CA GLN A 208 2.87 7.13 20.63
C GLN A 208 4.28 7.35 21.17
N GLY A 209 4.43 7.45 22.50
CA GLY A 209 5.74 7.67 23.13
C GLY A 209 6.73 6.54 22.83
N ASP A 210 6.27 5.29 22.79
CA ASP A 210 7.09 4.14 22.40
C ASP A 210 7.51 4.21 20.93
N THR A 211 6.61 4.58 20.01
CA THR A 211 6.92 4.73 18.58
C THR A 211 8.01 5.78 18.36
N GLU A 212 7.84 6.95 18.99
CA GLU A 212 8.78 8.07 18.92
C GLU A 212 10.12 7.74 19.60
N MET A 213 10.09 7.02 20.72
CA MET A 213 11.29 6.54 21.41
C MET A 213 12.20 5.72 20.48
N TYR A 214 11.60 4.92 19.58
CA TYR A 214 12.33 4.11 18.60
C TYR A 214 12.73 4.88 17.34
N GLY A 215 12.44 6.18 17.26
CA GLY A 215 12.84 7.08 16.19
C GLY A 215 11.90 7.08 14.99
N LEU A 216 10.69 6.54 15.14
CA LEU A 216 9.63 6.64 14.14
C LEU A 216 8.65 7.73 14.57
N LYS A 217 8.27 8.63 13.66
CA LYS A 217 7.23 9.60 13.96
C LYS A 217 5.86 8.92 14.07
N TYR A 218 5.06 9.34 15.04
CA TYR A 218 3.68 8.89 15.21
C TYR A 218 2.73 9.75 14.34
N GLU A 219 2.90 9.60 13.03
CA GLU A 219 2.09 10.27 12.01
C GLU A 219 1.87 9.32 10.82
N PRO A 220 0.77 9.46 10.05
CA PRO A 220 0.58 8.69 8.83
C PRO A 220 1.74 8.89 7.86
N PHE A 221 2.30 7.79 7.38
CA PHE A 221 3.45 7.77 6.47
C PHE A 221 3.00 7.47 5.05
N PHE A 222 3.34 8.33 4.09
CA PHE A 222 3.10 8.07 2.68
C PHE A 222 4.31 7.39 2.04
N SER A 223 4.14 6.16 1.58
CA SER A 223 5.21 5.40 0.94
C SER A 223 5.69 6.04 -0.37
N GLY A 224 7.00 5.94 -0.65
CA GLY A 224 7.59 6.42 -1.90
C GLY A 224 7.72 7.94 -2.04
N VAL A 225 7.55 8.68 -0.94
CA VAL A 225 7.71 10.15 -0.92
C VAL A 225 8.86 10.50 0.01
N ALA A 226 9.97 11.00 -0.54
CA ALA A 226 11.05 11.55 0.27
C ALA A 226 10.57 12.83 0.97
N GLY A 227 10.89 12.99 2.25
CA GLY A 227 10.56 14.15 3.05
C GLY A 227 9.16 14.09 3.68
N GLY A 228 9.13 13.88 4.99
CA GLY A 228 8.01 14.33 5.83
C GLY A 228 7.79 15.84 5.68
N GLY A 229 6.65 16.35 6.14
CA GLY A 229 6.17 17.70 5.81
C GLY A 229 4.97 17.64 4.88
N PHE A 230 3.99 16.81 5.24
CA PHE A 230 2.66 16.86 4.65
C PHE A 230 1.88 17.99 5.33
N VAL A 231 0.85 18.48 4.63
CA VAL A 231 -0.08 19.45 5.21
C VAL A 231 -0.96 18.79 6.28
N ILE A 232 -1.29 17.51 6.09
CA ILE A 232 -1.97 16.68 7.08
C ILE A 232 -0.89 15.98 7.89
N GLU A 233 -0.82 16.28 9.18
CA GLU A 233 0.29 15.90 10.05
C GLU A 233 -0.07 14.77 11.00
N THR A 234 -1.35 14.52 11.28
CA THR A 234 -1.78 13.48 12.24
C THR A 234 -2.79 12.51 11.65
N ASP A 235 -2.88 11.31 12.25
CA ASP A 235 -3.91 10.32 11.89
C ASP A 235 -5.32 10.83 12.23
N ASP A 236 -5.46 11.63 13.28
CA ASP A 236 -6.74 12.23 13.68
C ASP A 236 -7.21 13.27 12.66
N GLU A 237 -6.30 14.11 12.16
CA GLU A 237 -6.59 15.06 11.07
C GLU A 237 -7.02 14.30 9.79
N MET A 238 -6.29 13.24 9.43
CA MET A 238 -6.65 12.42 8.28
C MET A 238 -8.01 11.74 8.50
N ALA A 239 -8.26 11.14 9.66
CA ALA A 239 -9.51 10.46 9.96
C ALA A 239 -10.71 11.42 9.92
N GLU A 240 -10.58 12.62 10.50
CA GLU A 240 -11.64 13.62 10.47
C GLU A 240 -11.89 14.12 9.04
N LEU A 241 -10.84 14.37 8.25
CA LEU A 241 -10.99 14.73 6.83
C LEU A 241 -11.70 13.63 6.03
N LEU A 242 -11.31 12.37 6.20
CA LEU A 242 -11.95 11.25 5.52
C LEU A 242 -13.43 11.14 5.92
N LYS A 243 -13.76 11.37 7.19
CA LYS A 243 -15.15 11.43 7.65
C LYS A 243 -15.93 12.59 7.01
N MET A 244 -15.32 13.78 6.88
CA MET A 244 -15.94 14.93 6.20
C MET A 244 -16.28 14.66 4.74
N THR A 245 -15.55 13.74 4.06
CA THR A 245 -15.86 13.35 2.67
C THR A 245 -17.17 12.58 2.51
N GLY A 246 -17.70 11.99 3.58
CA GLY A 246 -18.88 11.11 3.53
C GLY A 246 -18.67 9.81 2.72
N LYS A 247 -17.44 9.53 2.27
CA LYS A 247 -17.12 8.29 1.56
C LYS A 247 -17.13 7.11 2.53
N THR A 248 -17.63 5.96 2.07
CA THR A 248 -17.60 4.73 2.84
C THR A 248 -16.21 4.08 2.70
N SER A 249 -15.45 4.00 3.80
CA SER A 249 -14.10 3.41 3.84
C SER A 249 -13.12 3.92 2.76
N PRO A 250 -12.92 5.25 2.63
CA PRO A 250 -12.00 5.79 1.63
C PRO A 250 -10.56 5.36 1.92
N MET A 251 -9.87 4.90 0.87
CA MET A 251 -8.44 4.58 0.90
C MET A 251 -7.65 5.72 0.28
N PRO A 252 -7.19 6.70 1.07
CA PRO A 252 -6.44 7.82 0.54
C PRO A 252 -5.11 7.37 -0.08
N SER A 253 -4.75 8.00 -1.20
CA SER A 253 -3.46 7.81 -1.86
C SER A 253 -2.92 9.16 -2.33
N LEU A 254 -1.60 9.32 -2.31
CA LEU A 254 -0.96 10.57 -2.73
C LEU A 254 -0.78 10.62 -4.24
N VAL A 255 -1.62 11.43 -4.89
CA VAL A 255 -1.57 11.65 -6.33
C VAL A 255 -0.55 12.69 -6.76
N TYR A 256 -0.33 13.73 -5.96
CA TYR A 256 0.59 14.84 -6.25
C TYR A 256 1.13 15.46 -4.96
N LYS A 257 2.40 15.87 -4.95
CA LYS A 257 3.00 16.73 -3.91
C LYS A 257 4.01 17.67 -4.58
N GLY A 258 3.88 18.98 -4.38
CA GLY A 258 4.74 19.98 -5.03
C GLY A 258 6.25 19.76 -4.80
N SER A 259 6.65 19.35 -3.60
CA SER A 259 8.06 19.05 -3.31
C SER A 259 8.58 17.75 -3.96
N ARG A 260 7.69 16.83 -4.36
CA ARG A 260 8.01 15.55 -5.03
C ARG A 260 7.92 15.69 -6.55
N ASP A 261 6.85 16.31 -7.02
CA ASP A 261 6.42 16.32 -8.42
C ASP A 261 6.63 17.69 -9.08
N THR A 262 7.41 18.58 -8.47
CA THR A 262 7.56 20.01 -8.81
C THR A 262 6.34 20.86 -8.49
N TYR A 263 6.54 22.16 -8.28
CA TYR A 263 5.46 23.13 -8.04
C TYR A 263 4.79 23.62 -9.34
N ALA A 264 5.05 22.96 -10.48
CA ALA A 264 4.52 23.39 -11.78
C ALA A 264 3.05 22.98 -11.92
N PHE A 265 2.18 23.95 -12.17
CA PHE A 265 0.74 23.73 -12.38
C PHE A 265 0.42 22.69 -13.47
N PRO A 266 1.10 22.65 -14.64
CA PRO A 266 0.86 21.61 -15.64
C PRO A 266 1.12 20.19 -15.10
N LYS A 267 2.13 20.03 -14.24
CA LYS A 267 2.45 18.72 -13.67
C LYS A 267 1.40 18.28 -12.66
N MET A 268 0.90 19.20 -11.83
CA MET A 268 -0.23 18.93 -10.96
C MET A 268 -1.46 18.47 -11.75
N LEU A 269 -1.80 19.16 -12.85
CA LEU A 269 -2.93 18.79 -13.71
C LEU A 269 -2.76 17.39 -14.31
N GLU A 270 -1.57 17.07 -14.83
CA GLU A 270 -1.25 15.72 -15.34
C GLU A 270 -1.49 14.63 -14.27
N CYS A 271 -1.11 14.90 -13.02
CA CYS A 271 -1.26 13.94 -11.92
C CYS A 271 -2.72 13.73 -11.47
N VAL A 272 -3.60 14.72 -11.61
CA VAL A 272 -4.99 14.67 -11.13
C VAL A 272 -6.02 14.43 -12.26
N ALA A 273 -5.59 14.51 -13.52
CA ALA A 273 -6.46 14.35 -14.68
C ALA A 273 -7.31 13.06 -14.60
N GLY A 274 -8.63 13.21 -14.79
CA GLY A 274 -9.60 12.10 -14.78
C GLY A 274 -9.88 11.47 -13.40
N LYS A 275 -9.26 11.96 -12.32
CA LYS A 275 -9.45 11.43 -10.96
C LYS A 275 -10.56 12.17 -10.21
N SER A 276 -11.33 11.43 -9.42
CA SER A 276 -12.40 11.95 -8.54
C SER A 276 -12.08 11.69 -7.07
N GLY A 277 -12.86 12.31 -6.16
CA GLY A 277 -12.64 12.19 -4.72
C GLY A 277 -11.30 12.81 -4.28
N LEU A 278 -10.94 13.93 -4.88
CA LEU A 278 -9.64 14.57 -4.68
C LEU A 278 -9.65 15.46 -3.45
N LEU A 279 -8.66 15.25 -2.57
CA LEU A 279 -8.42 16.08 -1.41
C LEU A 279 -7.16 16.92 -1.63
N PHE A 280 -7.35 18.22 -1.83
CA PHE A 280 -6.28 19.19 -2.02
C PHE A 280 -5.90 19.77 -0.67
N ALA A 281 -4.67 19.52 -0.22
CA ALA A 281 -4.14 20.07 1.02
C ALA A 281 -3.05 21.11 0.74
N LEU A 282 -3.24 22.31 1.25
CA LEU A 282 -2.36 23.47 1.09
C LEU A 282 -1.88 23.97 2.45
N ARG A 283 -0.64 24.46 2.47
CA ARG A 283 -0.03 25.12 3.62
C ARG A 283 0.36 26.53 3.19
N ASP A 284 -0.08 27.51 3.97
CA ASP A 284 0.32 28.91 3.84
C ASP A 284 1.05 29.34 5.13
N GLY A 285 2.32 29.70 4.98
CA GLY A 285 3.22 29.95 6.11
C GLY A 285 3.31 28.77 7.08
N ASP A 286 3.45 29.09 8.37
CA ASP A 286 3.61 28.09 9.44
C ASP A 286 2.33 27.81 10.22
N ALA A 287 1.31 28.68 10.11
CA ALA A 287 0.10 28.61 10.93
C ALA A 287 -1.12 28.03 10.18
N HIS A 288 -1.19 28.21 8.86
CA HIS A 288 -2.40 27.91 8.10
C HIS A 288 -2.24 26.63 7.27
N ARG A 289 -3.04 25.62 7.62
CA ARG A 289 -3.14 24.36 6.88
C ARG A 289 -4.61 24.16 6.55
N PHE A 290 -4.94 24.11 5.26
CA PHE A 290 -6.32 24.13 4.78
C PHE A 290 -6.41 23.49 3.40
N GLY A 291 -7.62 23.41 2.85
CA GLY A 291 -7.80 22.80 1.56
C GLY A 291 -9.24 22.70 1.11
N CYS A 292 -9.44 21.88 0.08
CA CYS A 292 -10.76 21.52 -0.40
C CYS A 292 -10.83 20.05 -0.79
N PHE A 293 -12.03 19.51 -0.73
CA PHE A 293 -12.37 18.21 -1.29
C PHE A 293 -13.26 18.42 -2.51
N ILE A 294 -12.95 17.74 -3.62
CA ILE A 294 -13.71 17.81 -4.87
C ILE A 294 -14.10 16.38 -5.28
N ASP A 295 -15.40 16.10 -5.30
CA ASP A 295 -15.94 14.79 -5.66
C ASP A 295 -16.42 14.71 -7.10
N SER A 296 -15.55 15.10 -8.03
CA SER A 296 -15.80 15.00 -9.47
C SER A 296 -14.48 14.78 -10.19
N PRO A 297 -14.47 14.05 -11.33
CA PRO A 297 -13.32 14.02 -12.22
C PRO A 297 -12.87 15.43 -12.58
N LEU A 298 -11.57 15.69 -12.47
CA LEU A 298 -10.95 16.91 -12.96
C LEU A 298 -10.31 16.65 -14.32
N ASP A 299 -10.87 17.22 -15.37
CA ASP A 299 -10.25 17.19 -16.70
C ASP A 299 -9.65 18.57 -17.04
N PRO A 300 -8.40 18.63 -17.54
CA PRO A 300 -7.87 19.88 -18.05
C PRO A 300 -8.67 20.33 -19.29
N PRO A 301 -8.81 21.64 -19.52
CA PRO A 301 -9.45 22.16 -20.72
C PRO A 301 -8.65 21.74 -21.96
N LYS A 302 -9.36 21.39 -23.05
CA LYS A 302 -8.72 21.03 -24.33
C LYS A 302 -7.81 22.14 -24.86
N ASP A 303 -8.17 23.37 -24.55
CA ASP A 303 -7.39 24.56 -24.81
C ASP A 303 -6.79 25.04 -23.47
N PRO A 304 -5.45 25.06 -23.30
CA PRO A 304 -4.80 25.43 -22.05
C PRO A 304 -4.99 26.91 -21.68
N THR A 305 -5.55 27.73 -22.58
CA THR A 305 -5.88 29.14 -22.32
C THR A 305 -7.32 29.34 -21.82
N LYS A 306 -8.12 28.27 -21.76
CA LYS A 306 -9.52 28.30 -21.33
C LYS A 306 -9.70 27.70 -19.94
N ALA A 307 -10.91 27.82 -19.41
CA ALA A 307 -11.34 27.18 -18.18
C ALA A 307 -12.52 26.24 -18.45
N ASN A 308 -12.57 25.12 -17.75
CA ASN A 308 -13.75 24.29 -17.66
C ASN A 308 -14.50 24.61 -16.37
N ILE A 309 -15.82 24.57 -16.41
CA ILE A 309 -16.69 24.77 -15.25
C ILE A 309 -17.38 23.44 -14.97
N TYR A 310 -17.26 22.95 -13.75
CA TYR A 310 -17.85 21.69 -13.29
C TYR A 310 -18.86 21.98 -12.18
N LYS A 311 -20.00 21.30 -12.23
CA LYS A 311 -20.84 21.12 -11.04
C LYS A 311 -20.32 19.91 -10.30
N ALA A 312 -19.70 20.13 -9.15
CA ALA A 312 -19.09 19.09 -8.33
C ALA A 312 -19.45 19.30 -6.86
N PRO A 313 -19.70 18.23 -6.09
CA PRO A 313 -19.71 18.33 -4.64
C PRO A 313 -18.34 18.81 -4.17
N VAL A 314 -18.32 19.93 -3.47
CA VAL A 314 -17.11 20.55 -2.97
C VAL A 314 -17.35 21.08 -1.57
N PHE A 315 -16.37 20.90 -0.68
CA PHE A 315 -16.31 21.62 0.58
C PHE A 315 -14.88 22.08 0.83
N PHE A 316 -14.75 23.14 1.62
CA PHE A 316 -13.46 23.60 2.13
C PHE A 316 -13.23 23.05 3.52
N TYR A 317 -11.98 22.97 3.93
CA TYR A 317 -11.63 22.60 5.29
C TYR A 317 -10.43 23.39 5.79
N ALA A 318 -10.33 23.53 7.09
CA ALA A 318 -9.15 24.04 7.78
C ALA A 318 -8.70 23.02 8.81
N LEU A 319 -7.40 22.73 8.84
CA LEU A 319 -6.74 21.87 9.84
C LEU A 319 -6.13 22.69 10.97
N SER A 320 -5.62 23.88 10.65
CA SER A 320 -5.07 24.80 11.64
C SER A 320 -5.15 26.26 11.19
N GLY A 321 -4.99 27.16 12.14
CA GLY A 321 -4.87 28.59 11.91
C GLY A 321 -6.19 29.32 12.17
N ALA A 322 -7.10 29.35 11.19
CA ALA A 322 -8.41 30.01 11.37
C ALA A 322 -9.31 29.28 12.38
N TYR A 323 -9.06 27.99 12.58
CA TYR A 323 -9.77 27.13 13.52
C TYR A 323 -8.75 26.33 14.34
N GLU A 324 -9.07 26.07 15.61
CA GLU A 324 -8.22 25.29 16.51
C GLU A 324 -8.26 23.78 16.22
N THR A 325 -9.36 23.30 15.63
CA THR A 325 -9.58 21.90 15.28
C THR A 325 -9.94 21.74 13.81
N PRO A 326 -9.71 20.56 13.20
CA PRO A 326 -10.17 20.25 11.84
C PRO A 326 -11.64 20.61 11.64
N THR A 327 -11.92 21.55 10.74
CA THR A 327 -13.25 22.13 10.55
C THR A 327 -13.66 22.07 9.09
N LYS A 328 -14.86 21.54 8.84
CA LYS A 328 -15.50 21.54 7.53
C LYS A 328 -16.19 22.90 7.31
N ILE A 329 -15.93 23.50 6.16
CA ILE A 329 -16.47 24.80 5.74
C ILE A 329 -17.33 24.52 4.51
N GLU A 330 -18.65 24.54 4.71
CA GLU A 330 -19.61 24.37 3.63
C GLU A 330 -19.70 25.64 2.79
N LEU A 331 -19.94 25.47 1.48
CA LEU A 331 -20.25 26.61 0.62
C LEU A 331 -21.70 27.07 0.82
N PRO A 332 -21.97 28.38 0.80
CA PRO A 332 -23.33 28.88 0.78
C PRO A 332 -24.07 28.39 -0.47
N GLU A 333 -25.37 28.13 -0.31
CA GLU A 333 -26.31 27.84 -1.41
C GLU A 333 -26.51 29.04 -2.35
#